data_AF-A0AAW0FV40-F1
#
_entry.id   AF-A0AAW0FV40-F1
#
_cell.length_a   1.000
_cell.length_b   1.000
_cell.length_c   1.000
_cell.angle_alpha   90.00
_cell.angle_beta   90.00
_cell.angle_gamma   90.00
#
_symmetry.space_group_name_H-M   'P 1'
#
loop_
_entity.id
_entity.type
_entity.pdbx_description
1 polymer ?
#
loop_
_entity_poly.entity_id
_entity_poly.type
_entity_poly.pdbx_seq_one_letter_code
_entity_poly.pdbx_strand_id
1 'polypeptide(L)'
;MVRHSLPTHQVPALSFLLHLSSCIMDASISVQSIIGGFVESAGISNILFGITITQFYVYTQNWKRDPRWLKWLATGIMFLEVLYTVFSQRAQYYYSVLSVENPVLILRSDW
;
A
#
# COMPACT_ATOMS: atom_id res chain seq x y z
N MET A 1 50.93 0.76 26.96
CA MET A 1 50.42 -0.60 26.67
C MET A 1 49.44 -0.97 27.78
N VAL A 2 48.19 -0.53 27.69
CA VAL A 2 47.14 -0.88 28.66
C VAL A 2 45.97 -1.39 27.84
N ARG A 3 45.92 -2.72 27.69
CA ARG A 3 44.82 -3.42 27.04
C ARG A 3 43.72 -3.53 28.09
N HIS A 4 42.77 -2.60 28.09
CA HIS A 4 41.60 -2.67 28.96
C HIS A 4 40.71 -3.83 28.49
N SER A 5 40.98 -5.02 29.01
CA SER A 5 40.16 -6.20 28.85
C SER A 5 38.84 -6.00 29.57
N LEU A 6 37.76 -5.73 28.83
CA LEU A 6 36.41 -5.84 29.35
C LEU A 6 36.10 -7.32 29.65
N PRO A 7 35.55 -7.64 30.83
CA PRO A 7 35.28 -9.02 31.24
C PRO A 7 34.12 -9.62 30.43
N THR A 8 34.37 -10.80 29.87
CA THR A 8 33.51 -11.58 28.97
C THR A 8 32.28 -12.22 29.65
N HIS A 9 31.99 -11.89 30.90
CA HIS A 9 30.96 -12.55 31.71
C HIS A 9 29.72 -11.69 32.00
N GLN A 10 29.68 -10.43 31.53
CA GLN A 10 28.66 -9.44 31.92
C GLN A 10 27.82 -8.87 30.75
N VAL A 11 27.88 -9.48 29.56
CA VAL A 11 27.29 -8.92 28.33
C VAL A 11 26.05 -9.65 27.73
N PRO A 12 25.40 -10.66 28.35
CA PRO A 12 24.24 -11.30 27.71
C PRO A 12 23.03 -10.36 27.60
N ALA A 13 22.89 -9.44 28.55
CA ALA A 13 21.83 -8.44 28.52
C ALA A 13 22.06 -7.40 27.40
N LEU A 14 23.31 -6.98 27.18
CA LEU A 14 23.62 -5.95 26.17
C LEU A 14 23.54 -6.53 24.75
N SER A 15 23.97 -7.77 24.53
CA SER A 15 23.76 -8.46 23.25
C SER A 15 22.28 -8.71 22.97
N PHE A 16 21.50 -9.08 23.98
CA PHE A 16 20.04 -9.23 23.86
C PHE A 16 19.35 -7.89 23.54
N LEU A 17 19.74 -6.80 24.20
CA LEU A 17 19.21 -5.46 23.90
C LEU A 17 19.57 -4.97 22.50
N LEU A 18 20.78 -5.25 22.01
CA LEU A 18 21.16 -4.96 20.62
C LEU A 18 20.33 -5.78 19.63
N HIS A 19 20.07 -7.05 19.94
CA HIS A 19 19.24 -7.90 19.08
C HIS A 19 17.78 -7.42 19.04
N LEU A 20 17.21 -7.07 20.20
CA LEU A 20 15.88 -6.46 20.28
C LEU A 20 15.82 -5.15 19.49
N SER A 21 16.84 -4.29 19.61
CA SER A 21 16.91 -3.05 18.85
C SER A 21 16.96 -3.30 17.33
N SER A 22 17.70 -4.32 16.88
CA SER A 22 17.72 -4.69 15.46
C SER A 22 16.37 -5.22 14.97
N CYS A 23 15.68 -6.06 15.77
CA CYS A 23 14.35 -6.55 15.42
C CYS A 23 13.31 -5.42 15.35
N ILE A 24 13.38 -4.45 16.27
CA ILE A 24 12.48 -3.28 16.28
C ILE A 24 12.72 -2.40 15.04
N MET A 25 13.98 -2.18 14.64
CA MET A 25 14.30 -1.44 13.42
C MET A 25 13.81 -2.17 12.16
N ASP A 26 14.03 -3.49 12.07
CA ASP A 26 13.61 -4.28 10.91
C ASP A 26 12.08 -4.31 10.76
N ALA A 27 11.36 -4.48 11.88
CA ALA A 27 9.91 -4.38 11.90
C ALA A 27 9.40 -2.99 11.45
N SER A 28 10.07 -1.93 11.90
CA SER A 28 9.72 -0.56 11.50
C SER A 28 9.94 -0.31 10.00
N ILE A 29 11.06 -0.81 9.44
CA ILE A 29 11.37 -0.70 8.01
C ILE A 29 10.35 -1.48 7.18
N SER A 30 9.98 -2.69 7.62
CA SER A 30 8.97 -3.52 6.96
C SER A 30 7.61 -2.82 6.89
N VAL A 31 7.13 -2.26 8.01
CA VAL A 31 5.85 -1.53 8.06
C VAL A 31 5.87 -0.32 7.13
N GLN A 32 6.94 0.47 7.16
CA GLN A 32 7.09 1.63 6.26
C GLN A 32 7.11 1.22 4.79
N SER A 33 7.79 0.11 4.45
CA SER A 33 7.83 -0.39 3.08
C SER A 33 6.47 -0.85 2.58
N ILE A 34 5.67 -1.52 3.42
CA ILE A 34 4.31 -1.95 3.07
C ILE A 34 3.40 -0.75 2.84
N ILE A 35 3.39 0.22 3.76
CA ILE A 35 2.55 1.42 3.64
C ILE A 35 2.99 2.25 2.43
N GLY A 36 4.31 2.42 2.24
CA GLY A 36 4.88 3.15 1.11
C GLY A 36 4.52 2.50 -0.23
N GLY A 37 4.69 1.19 -0.35
CA GLY A 37 4.30 0.44 -1.54
C GLY A 37 2.79 0.49 -1.84
N PHE A 38 1.96 0.48 -0.79
CA PHE A 38 0.52 0.64 -0.92
C PHE A 38 0.12 2.03 -1.45
N VAL A 39 0.77 3.10 -0.98
CA VAL A 39 0.53 4.47 -1.46
C VAL A 39 1.01 4.66 -2.90
N GLU A 40 2.21 4.16 -3.23
CA GLU A 40 2.81 4.23 -4.57
C GLU A 40 1.93 3.51 -5.60
N SER A 41 1.49 2.28 -5.28
CA SER A 41 0.61 1.49 -6.16
C SER A 41 -0.75 2.15 -6.38
N ALA A 42 -1.35 2.74 -5.35
CA ALA A 42 -2.59 3.51 -5.50
C ALA A 42 -2.41 4.74 -6.40
N GLY A 43 -1.24 5.40 -6.34
CA GLY A 43 -0.86 6.49 -7.25
C GLY A 43 -0.84 6.04 -8.72
N ILE A 44 -0.20 4.90 -9.00
CA ILE A 44 -0.16 4.31 -10.34
C ILE A 44 -1.57 3.93 -10.82
N SER A 45 -2.39 3.31 -9.96
CA SER A 45 -3.79 3.00 -10.26
C SER A 45 -4.61 4.25 -10.59
N ASN A 46 -4.39 5.37 -9.91
CA ASN A 46 -5.10 6.61 -10.19
C ASN A 46 -4.71 7.23 -11.55
N ILE A 47 -3.46 7.08 -11.99
CA ILE A 47 -3.04 7.49 -13.33
C ILE A 47 -3.73 6.63 -14.39
N LEU A 48 -3.74 5.31 -14.21
CA LEU A 48 -4.43 4.37 -15.09
C LEU A 48 -5.93 4.67 -15.16
N PHE A 49 -6.55 5.02 -14.04
CA PHE A 49 -7.95 5.46 -13.99
C PHE A 49 -8.21 6.69 -14.87
N GLY A 50 -7.33 7.69 -14.84
CA GLY A 50 -7.42 8.86 -15.73
C GLY A 50 -7.32 8.51 -17.22
N ILE A 51 -6.45 7.55 -17.56
CA ILE A 51 -6.33 7.01 -18.93
C ILE A 51 -7.64 6.32 -19.33
N THR A 52 -8.19 5.46 -18.47
CA THR A 52 -9.45 4.75 -18.71
C THR A 52 -10.63 5.71 -18.90
N ILE A 53 -10.72 6.79 -18.11
CA ILE A 53 -11.71 7.86 -18.31
C ILE A 53 -11.57 8.48 -19.70
N THR A 54 -10.34 8.79 -20.11
CA THR A 54 -10.08 9.42 -21.41
C THR A 54 -10.46 8.48 -22.55
N GLN A 55 -10.12 7.20 -22.44
CA GLN A 55 -10.51 6.17 -23.41
C GLN A 55 -12.03 6.02 -23.49
N PHE A 56 -12.71 5.99 -22.33
CA PHE A 56 -14.17 5.93 -22.26
C PHE A 56 -14.80 7.18 -22.89
N TYR A 57 -14.27 8.38 -22.63
CA TYR A 57 -14.75 9.62 -23.25
C TYR A 57 -14.62 9.59 -24.77
N VAL A 58 -13.44 9.24 -25.31
CA VAL A 58 -13.22 9.10 -26.76
C VAL A 58 -14.15 8.04 -27.36
N TYR A 59 -14.39 6.95 -26.64
CA TYR A 59 -15.35 5.91 -27.04
C TYR A 59 -16.79 6.46 -27.11
N THR A 60 -17.23 7.24 -26.12
CA THR A 60 -18.57 7.86 -26.12
C THR A 60 -18.78 8.89 -27.24
N GLN A 61 -17.71 9.52 -27.76
CA GLN A 61 -17.79 10.43 -28.90
C GLN A 61 -18.07 9.70 -30.21
N ASN A 62 -17.62 8.45 -30.36
CA ASN A 62 -17.78 7.65 -31.57
C ASN A 62 -18.99 6.69 -31.52
N TRP A 63 -19.91 6.90 -30.58
CA TRP A 63 -20.93 5.92 -30.20
C TRP A 63 -22.03 5.63 -31.23
N LYS A 64 -22.02 6.29 -32.39
CA LYS A 64 -23.16 6.29 -33.33
C LYS A 64 -23.39 4.96 -34.03
N ARG A 65 -22.37 4.11 -34.18
CA ARG A 65 -22.44 2.89 -35.00
C ARG A 65 -22.29 1.58 -34.24
N ASP A 66 -21.96 1.65 -32.95
CA ASP A 66 -21.65 0.47 -32.16
C ASP A 66 -22.88 -0.25 -31.60
N PRO A 67 -22.84 -1.59 -31.53
CA PRO A 67 -23.92 -2.39 -30.99
C PRO A 67 -24.12 -2.14 -29.49
N ARG A 68 -25.38 -2.18 -29.04
CA ARG A 68 -25.80 -1.82 -27.67
C ARG A 68 -25.04 -2.57 -26.57
N TRP A 69 -24.64 -3.83 -26.80
CA TRP A 69 -23.90 -4.62 -25.82
C TRP A 69 -22.52 -4.05 -25.52
N LEU A 70 -21.83 -3.50 -26.53
CA LEU A 70 -20.49 -2.92 -26.36
C LEU A 70 -20.56 -1.63 -25.54
N LYS A 71 -21.66 -0.90 -25.69
CA LYS A 71 -21.99 0.29 -24.89
C LYS A 71 -22.14 -0.07 -23.41
N TRP A 72 -22.96 -1.07 -23.11
CA TRP A 72 -23.17 -1.55 -21.74
C TRP A 72 -21.90 -2.10 -21.11
N LEU A 73 -21.09 -2.81 -21.89
CA LEU A 73 -19.81 -3.35 -21.44
C LEU A 73 -18.85 -2.21 -21.07
N ALA A 74 -18.68 -1.20 -21.92
CA ALA A 74 -17.81 -0.06 -21.64
C ALA A 74 -18.28 0.73 -20.41
N THR A 75 -19.58 0.99 -20.27
CA THR A 75 -20.14 1.65 -19.08
C THR A 75 -19.98 0.79 -17.83
N GLY A 76 -20.15 -0.52 -17.94
CA GLY A 76 -19.94 -1.47 -16.84
C GLY A 76 -18.50 -1.48 -16.35
N ILE A 77 -17.53 -1.56 -17.26
CA ILE A 77 -16.10 -1.47 -16.93
C ILE A 77 -15.81 -0.14 -16.22
N MET A 78 -16.30 0.97 -16.77
CA MET A 78 -16.07 2.28 -16.17
C MET A 78 -16.64 2.38 -14.74
N PHE A 79 -17.82 1.80 -14.51
CA PHE A 79 -18.41 1.76 -13.17
C PHE A 79 -17.64 0.84 -12.20
N LEU A 80 -17.20 -0.33 -12.68
CA LEU A 80 -16.40 -1.26 -11.89
C LEU A 80 -15.07 -0.63 -11.46
N GLU A 81 -14.44 0.11 -12.38
CA GLU A 81 -13.18 0.81 -12.13
C GLU A 81 -13.37 1.90 -11.07
N VAL A 82 -14.44 2.71 -11.16
CA VAL A 82 -14.76 3.72 -10.14
C VAL A 82 -14.97 3.08 -8.76
N LEU A 83 -15.70 1.97 -8.69
CA LEU A 83 -15.91 1.25 -7.43
C LEU A 83 -14.59 0.75 -6.86
N TYR A 84 -13.74 0.15 -7.70
CA TYR A 84 -12.42 -0.32 -7.29
C TYR A 84 -11.55 0.82 -6.75
N THR A 85 -11.47 1.96 -7.45
CA THR A 85 -10.69 3.11 -7.01
C THR A 85 -11.22 3.69 -5.70
N VAL A 86 -12.55 3.78 -5.52
CA VAL A 86 -13.16 4.28 -4.27
C VAL A 86 -12.88 3.36 -3.09
N PHE A 87 -13.03 2.04 -3.27
CA PHE A 87 -12.72 1.08 -2.21
C PHE A 87 -11.22 1.09 -1.85
N SER A 88 -10.36 1.13 -2.87
CA SER A 88 -8.91 1.22 -2.68
C SER A 88 -8.52 2.48 -1.90
N GLN A 89 -9.07 3.64 -2.27
CA GLN A 89 -8.81 4.91 -1.59
C GLN A 89 -9.36 4.91 -0.15
N ARG A 90 -10.53 4.31 0.08
CA ARG A 90 -11.10 4.16 1.42
C ARG A 90 -10.21 3.27 2.30
N ALA A 91 -9.69 2.19 1.75
CA ALA A 91 -8.79 1.32 2.48
C ALA A 91 -7.45 2.01 2.77
N GLN A 92 -6.91 2.77 1.82
CA GLN A 92 -5.71 3.59 2.04
C GLN A 92 -5.91 4.59 3.17
N TYR A 93 -7.04 5.28 3.20
CA TYR A 93 -7.36 6.17 4.31
C TYR A 93 -7.39 5.43 5.66
N TYR A 94 -7.98 4.23 5.70
CA TYR A 94 -8.04 3.41 6.91
C TYR A 94 -6.65 2.95 7.38
N TYR A 95 -5.83 2.42 6.47
CA TYR A 95 -4.52 1.87 6.79
C TYR A 95 -3.40 2.90 6.90
N SER A 96 -3.56 4.13 6.41
CA SER A 96 -2.56 5.19 6.55
C SER A 96 -2.89 6.19 7.66
N VAL A 97 -4.17 6.50 7.90
CA VAL A 97 -4.56 7.56 8.85
C VAL A 97 -5.05 6.99 10.18
N LEU A 98 -5.88 5.95 10.15
CA LEU A 98 -6.50 5.39 11.37
C LEU A 98 -5.61 4.33 12.07
N SER A 99 -4.71 3.67 11.35
CA SER A 99 -3.80 2.64 11.88
C SER A 99 -2.62 3.19 12.69
N VAL A 100 -2.38 4.51 12.67
CA VAL A 100 -1.33 5.17 13.46
C VAL A 100 -1.53 4.90 14.96
N GLU A 101 -2.78 4.71 15.39
CA GLU A 101 -3.13 4.42 16.77
C GLU A 101 -3.00 2.93 17.14
N ASN A 102 -2.95 2.01 16.15
CA ASN A 102 -2.80 0.56 16.37
C ASN A 102 -2.12 -0.16 15.17
N PRO A 103 -0.79 -0.32 15.18
CA PRO A 103 -0.04 -0.93 14.07
C PRO A 103 -0.34 -2.43 13.86
N VAL A 104 -0.96 -3.09 14.84
CA VAL A 104 -1.38 -4.51 14.74
C VAL A 104 -2.41 -4.73 13.63
N LEU A 105 -3.20 -3.71 13.27
CA LEU A 105 -4.18 -3.79 12.18
C LEU A 105 -3.52 -3.94 10.80
N ILE A 106 -2.28 -3.50 10.62
CA ILE A 106 -1.53 -3.62 9.37
C ILE A 106 -1.01 -5.05 9.17
N LEU A 107 -0.62 -5.71 10.26
CA LEU A 107 -0.13 -7.09 10.28
C LEU A 107 -1.24 -8.12 10.10
N ARG A 108 -2.48 -7.77 10.44
CA ARG A 108 -3.67 -8.61 10.24
C ARG A 108 -4.42 -8.25 8.97
N SER A 109 -3.70 -7.79 7.95
CA SER A 109 -4.33 -7.50 6.68
C SER A 109 -4.64 -8.81 5.94
N ASP A 110 -5.84 -9.32 6.21
CA ASP A 110 -6.46 -10.44 5.48
C ASP A 110 -6.91 -9.95 4.09
N TRP A 111 -5.95 -9.52 3.26
CA TRP A 111 -6.18 -9.33 1.83
C TRP A 111 -6.15 -10.68 1.11
#